data_AF-A0A7C5J3I8-F1
#
_entry.id   AF-A0A7C5J3I8-F1
#
_cell.length_a   1.000
_cell.length_b   1.000
_cell.length_c   1.000
_cell.angle_alpha   90.00
_cell.angle_beta   90.00
_cell.angle_gamma   90.00
#
_symmetry.space_group_name_H-M   'P 1'
#
loop_
_entity.id
_entity.type
_entity.pdbx_description
1 polymer ?
#
loop_
_entity_poly.entity_id
_entity_poly.type
_entity_poly.pdbx_seq_one_letter_code
_entity_poly.pdbx_strand_id
1 'polypeptide(L)'
;MAVGRVAGVLVLALIGCGGQEPRFQPSFDPVDRMGDTGESNADPKRARALIEEAVAFLRDGDLEGARAKLREAEPFADELKREEIRQVGQSVDEAEADKYVVPIRKAAKSGKCEDALETAGEVIDEKGGAIATFVRKGTSKSLLKCFLAQLDIDLSIGRELAESERLEKALARDDLQEYRAAVTDATVAELVTRFEAPIAERRWVDATNLLDELMERKELGSREYNRIMGIIREGIAKDVLEKVATGLEKQLGAADALKEVDELITRGAWGEVKGSAVGGAELPAGVARARRHLALWAECARLRCSLSKPEKGWAYGDIALKPALNQKGETVKTLEHATEVWTIATAFGWALVATKDPGALPEGNDEGALAARSKVAAGGIDTRGMKRKDTAEM
;
A
#
# COMPACT_ATOMS: atom_id res chain seq x y z
N MET A 1 37.56 26.47 6.76
CA MET A 1 37.63 27.24 5.49
C MET A 1 37.27 26.30 4.35
N ALA A 2 36.60 26.85 3.33
CA ALA A 2 36.04 26.20 2.13
C ALA A 2 34.73 25.40 2.32
N VAL A 3 33.65 26.14 2.10
CA VAL A 3 32.26 25.72 1.93
C VAL A 3 32.07 25.25 0.49
N GLY A 4 31.36 24.13 0.28
CA GLY A 4 30.96 23.67 -1.05
C GLY A 4 29.54 23.12 -1.02
N ARG A 5 28.53 24.01 -1.03
CA ARG A 5 27.12 23.64 -1.27
C ARG A 5 26.85 23.77 -2.76
N VAL A 6 26.53 22.66 -3.41
CA VAL A 6 26.05 22.62 -4.80
C VAL A 6 24.57 22.98 -4.80
N ALA A 7 24.25 24.11 -5.44
CA ALA A 7 22.91 24.54 -5.75
C ALA A 7 22.45 23.84 -7.05
N GLY A 8 21.43 22.98 -6.95
CA GLY A 8 20.73 22.40 -8.08
C GLY A 8 19.35 23.02 -8.20
N VAL A 9 19.22 23.99 -9.10
CA VAL A 9 17.95 24.57 -9.55
C VAL A 9 17.23 23.54 -10.42
N LEU A 10 16.04 23.09 -10.01
CA LEU A 10 15.13 22.37 -10.89
C LEU A 10 13.90 23.24 -11.16
N VAL A 11 13.78 23.65 -12.43
CA VAL A 11 12.68 24.45 -12.98
C VAL A 11 11.46 23.56 -13.21
N LEU A 12 10.29 24.11 -12.89
CA LEU A 12 8.95 23.56 -13.07
C LEU A 12 8.68 23.07 -14.50
N ALA A 13 8.09 21.88 -14.60
CA ALA A 13 7.20 21.50 -15.69
C ALA A 13 5.82 21.21 -15.09
N LEU A 14 4.92 22.20 -15.18
CA LEU A 14 3.49 22.05 -14.90
C LEU A 14 2.84 21.31 -16.06
N ILE A 15 2.68 19.99 -15.94
CA ILE A 15 1.75 19.22 -16.76
C ILE A 15 0.42 19.22 -16.01
N GLY A 16 -0.54 19.96 -16.55
CA GLY A 16 -1.91 19.99 -16.07
C GLY A 16 -2.58 18.64 -16.29
N CYS A 17 -2.79 17.90 -15.19
CA CYS A 17 -3.88 16.93 -15.11
C CYS A 17 -5.06 17.66 -14.48
N GLY A 18 -6.03 18.02 -15.33
CA GLY A 18 -7.33 18.54 -14.90
C GLY A 18 -8.03 17.49 -14.05
N GLY A 19 -7.90 17.63 -12.72
CA GLY A 19 -8.79 17.00 -11.76
C GLY A 19 -10.18 17.59 -11.97
N GLN A 20 -11.00 16.87 -12.72
CA GLN A 20 -12.42 17.11 -12.83
C GLN A 20 -12.98 16.99 -11.41
N GLU A 21 -13.34 18.12 -10.78
CA GLU A 21 -14.06 18.12 -9.52
C GLU A 21 -15.24 17.15 -9.66
N PRO A 22 -15.44 16.21 -8.71
CA PRO A 22 -16.63 15.38 -8.74
C PRO A 22 -17.82 16.34 -8.61
N ARG A 23 -18.52 16.58 -9.73
CA ARG A 23 -19.85 17.15 -9.72
C ARG A 23 -20.68 16.22 -8.86
N PHE A 24 -20.99 16.67 -7.65
CA PHE A 24 -21.92 16.02 -6.77
C PHE A 24 -23.29 16.08 -7.47
N GLN A 25 -23.64 15.03 -8.20
CA GLN A 25 -25.02 14.76 -8.58
C GLN A 25 -25.58 13.91 -7.44
N PRO A 26 -26.37 14.47 -6.51
CA PRO A 26 -27.11 13.62 -5.60
C PRO A 26 -28.06 12.76 -6.46
N SER A 27 -27.92 11.45 -6.35
CA SER A 27 -28.87 10.49 -6.87
C SER A 27 -30.21 10.75 -6.18
N PHE A 28 -31.16 11.29 -6.93
CA PHE A 28 -32.54 11.40 -6.51
C PHE A 28 -33.16 10.02 -6.53
N ASP A 29 -33.46 9.47 -5.35
CA ASP A 29 -34.59 8.55 -5.24
C ASP A 29 -35.85 9.42 -5.35
N PRO A 30 -36.71 9.21 -6.36
CA PRO A 30 -37.98 9.93 -6.44
C PRO A 30 -38.85 9.42 -5.30
N VAL A 31 -38.98 10.23 -4.26
CA VAL A 31 -40.06 10.03 -3.30
C VAL A 31 -41.34 10.39 -4.04
N ASP A 32 -42.07 9.36 -4.48
CA ASP A 32 -43.44 9.45 -4.96
C ASP A 32 -44.27 10.22 -3.92
N ARG A 33 -44.43 11.53 -4.14
CA ARG A 33 -45.51 12.33 -3.58
C ARG A 33 -46.46 12.69 -4.71
N MET A 34 -47.11 11.67 -5.25
CA MET A 34 -48.42 11.84 -5.87
C MET A 34 -49.44 12.02 -4.75
N GLY A 35 -49.93 13.24 -4.58
CA GLY A 35 -50.91 13.57 -3.55
C GLY A 35 -51.21 15.06 -3.47
N ASP A 36 -51.96 15.51 -4.47
CA ASP A 36 -53.07 16.46 -4.33
C ASP A 36 -52.80 17.96 -4.09
N THR A 37 -53.57 18.71 -4.85
CA THR A 37 -53.58 20.14 -5.15
C THR A 37 -53.81 21.04 -3.93
N GLY A 38 -52.77 21.72 -3.47
CA GLY A 38 -52.88 23.02 -2.79
C GLY A 38 -52.36 24.10 -3.74
N GLU A 39 -53.09 25.20 -3.91
CA GLU A 39 -52.66 26.37 -4.70
C GLU A 39 -51.18 26.68 -4.47
N SER A 40 -50.38 26.64 -5.54
CA SER A 40 -49.00 27.08 -5.49
C SER A 40 -49.01 28.58 -5.18
N ASN A 41 -48.79 28.94 -3.91
CA ASN A 41 -48.51 30.31 -3.48
C ASN A 41 -47.11 30.78 -3.94
N ALA A 42 -46.50 30.09 -4.92
CA ALA A 42 -45.24 30.50 -5.50
C ALA A 42 -45.43 31.86 -6.19
N ASP A 43 -44.73 32.85 -5.65
CA ASP A 43 -44.58 34.17 -6.24
C ASP A 43 -43.07 34.42 -6.39
N PRO A 44 -42.46 33.98 -7.51
CA PRO A 44 -41.02 34.08 -7.72
C PRO A 44 -40.50 35.51 -7.71
N LYS A 45 -41.36 36.51 -7.98
CA LYS A 45 -41.00 37.94 -7.90
C LYS A 45 -40.88 38.36 -6.45
N ARG A 46 -41.82 37.97 -5.61
CA ARG A 46 -41.76 38.22 -4.15
C ARG A 46 -40.59 37.48 -3.51
N ALA A 47 -40.38 36.20 -3.85
CA ALA A 47 -39.23 35.44 -3.38
C ALA A 47 -37.91 36.13 -3.75
N ARG A 48 -37.79 36.61 -5.00
CA ARG A 48 -36.60 37.35 -5.45
C ARG A 48 -36.36 38.62 -4.65
N ALA A 49 -37.38 39.44 -4.39
CA ALA A 49 -37.23 40.65 -3.59
C ALA A 49 -36.72 40.34 -2.17
N LEU A 50 -37.24 39.29 -1.54
CA LEU A 50 -36.78 38.85 -0.22
C LEU A 50 -35.35 38.29 -0.23
N ILE A 51 -34.95 37.58 -1.30
CA ILE A 51 -33.56 37.14 -1.48
C ILE A 51 -32.62 38.35 -1.64
N GLU A 52 -33.01 39.37 -2.43
CA GLU A 52 -32.22 40.60 -2.60
C GLU A 52 -32.08 41.36 -1.27
N GLU A 53 -33.13 41.42 -0.45
CA GLU A 53 -33.07 41.93 0.93
C GLU A 53 -32.10 41.09 1.80
N ALA A 54 -32.20 39.76 1.75
CA ALA A 54 -31.29 38.88 2.50
C ALA A 54 -29.82 39.11 2.13
N VAL A 55 -29.53 39.33 0.84
CA VAL A 55 -28.18 39.67 0.36
C VAL A 55 -27.73 41.04 0.88
N ALA A 56 -28.63 42.03 1.00
CA ALA A 56 -28.32 43.31 1.61
C ALA A 56 -27.96 43.15 3.10
N PHE A 57 -28.77 42.42 3.87
CA PHE A 57 -28.47 42.10 5.27
C PHE A 57 -27.13 41.36 5.43
N LEU A 58 -26.82 40.41 4.54
CA LEU A 58 -25.53 39.72 4.54
C LEU A 58 -24.36 40.69 4.31
N ARG A 59 -24.49 41.65 3.38
CA ARG A 59 -23.45 42.67 3.13
C ARG A 59 -23.25 43.60 4.32
N ASP A 60 -24.32 43.91 5.05
CA ASP A 60 -24.30 44.74 6.25
C ASP A 60 -23.82 43.96 7.50
N GLY A 61 -23.59 42.65 7.38
CA GLY A 61 -23.14 41.77 8.46
C GLY A 61 -24.24 41.30 9.40
N ASP A 62 -25.51 41.60 9.11
CA ASP A 62 -26.67 41.14 9.86
C ASP A 62 -27.11 39.75 9.37
N LEU A 63 -26.44 38.73 9.89
CA LEU A 63 -26.64 37.34 9.48
C LEU A 63 -27.98 36.77 9.97
N GLU A 64 -28.51 37.28 11.09
CA GLU A 64 -29.84 36.88 11.58
C GLU A 64 -30.94 37.47 10.69
N GLY A 65 -30.83 38.75 10.33
CA GLY A 65 -31.71 39.41 9.36
C GLY A 65 -31.70 38.70 8.00
N ALA A 66 -30.50 38.34 7.51
CA ALA A 66 -30.36 37.58 6.27
C ALA A 66 -31.09 36.22 6.35
N ARG A 67 -30.90 35.43 7.42
CA ARG A 67 -31.61 34.15 7.60
C ARG A 67 -33.12 34.32 7.72
N ALA A 68 -33.58 35.35 8.42
CA ALA A 68 -35.00 35.63 8.56
C ALA A 68 -35.64 35.88 7.19
N LYS A 69 -35.00 36.69 6.35
CA LYS A 69 -35.46 36.98 4.99
C LYS A 69 -35.46 35.77 4.07
N LEU A 70 -34.46 34.90 4.17
CA LEU A 70 -34.46 33.63 3.43
C LEU A 70 -35.61 32.70 3.85
N ARG A 71 -35.92 32.61 5.16
CA ARG A 71 -37.09 31.84 5.64
C ARG A 71 -38.40 32.43 5.17
N GLU A 72 -38.51 33.77 5.11
CA GLU A 72 -39.67 34.46 4.55
C GLU A 72 -39.82 34.19 3.04
N ALA A 73 -38.71 33.98 2.31
CA ALA A 73 -38.72 33.74 0.87
C ALA A 73 -39.16 32.30 0.49
N GLU A 74 -38.82 31.31 1.32
CA GLU A 74 -39.07 29.87 1.08
C GLU A 74 -40.51 29.49 0.65
N PRO A 75 -41.59 29.99 1.30
CA PRO A 75 -42.96 29.65 0.88
C PRO A 75 -43.36 30.22 -0.49
N PHE A 76 -42.66 31.25 -0.99
CA PHE A 76 -42.94 31.87 -2.29
C PHE A 76 -42.03 31.35 -3.41
N ALA A 77 -41.06 30.50 -3.09
CA ALA A 77 -40.02 30.07 -4.02
C ALA A 77 -40.46 28.92 -4.93
N ASP A 78 -40.22 29.10 -6.24
CA ASP A 78 -40.17 28.01 -7.21
C ASP A 78 -38.83 27.25 -7.09
N GLU A 79 -38.63 26.20 -7.88
CA GLU A 79 -37.43 25.35 -7.82
C GLU A 79 -36.13 26.14 -8.00
N LEU A 80 -36.10 27.09 -8.95
CA LEU A 80 -34.93 27.94 -9.20
C LEU A 80 -34.66 28.87 -8.01
N LYS A 81 -35.70 29.45 -7.42
CA LYS A 81 -35.57 30.35 -6.26
C LYS A 81 -35.19 29.60 -4.99
N ARG A 82 -35.60 28.34 -4.80
CA ARG A 82 -35.12 27.51 -3.69
C ARG A 82 -33.63 27.24 -3.78
N GLU A 83 -33.14 26.98 -4.98
CA GLU A 83 -31.70 26.81 -5.20
C GLU A 83 -30.93 28.13 -4.90
N GLU A 84 -31.48 29.28 -5.30
CA GLU A 84 -30.88 30.59 -4.95
C GLU A 84 -30.92 30.87 -3.44
N ILE A 85 -32.04 30.57 -2.76
CA ILE A 85 -32.16 30.65 -1.29
C ILE A 85 -31.10 29.77 -0.64
N ARG A 86 -30.88 28.55 -1.14
CA ARG A 86 -29.85 27.64 -0.64
C ARG A 86 -28.45 28.22 -0.82
N GLN A 87 -28.15 28.83 -1.97
CA GLN A 87 -26.85 29.46 -2.23
C GLN A 87 -26.60 30.66 -1.30
N VAL A 88 -27.58 31.56 -1.16
CA VAL A 88 -27.43 32.70 -0.24
C VAL A 88 -27.34 32.22 1.21
N GLY A 89 -28.12 31.19 1.58
CA GLY A 89 -28.01 30.54 2.89
C GLY A 89 -26.61 29.99 3.17
N GLN A 90 -25.98 29.36 2.19
CA GLN A 90 -24.58 28.91 2.29
C GLN A 90 -23.62 30.09 2.50
N SER A 91 -23.80 31.21 1.79
CA SER A 91 -22.98 32.41 2.01
C SER A 91 -23.16 33.02 3.40
N VAL A 92 -24.38 32.97 3.97
CA VAL A 92 -24.64 33.41 5.34
C VAL A 92 -23.94 32.50 6.35
N ASP A 93 -23.96 31.18 6.14
CA ASP A 93 -23.28 30.22 7.01
C ASP A 93 -21.75 30.33 6.91
N GLU A 94 -21.21 30.60 5.72
CA GLU A 94 -19.78 30.87 5.51
C GLU A 94 -19.35 32.17 6.23
N ALA A 95 -20.13 33.25 6.12
CA ALA A 95 -19.85 34.51 6.81
C ALA A 95 -19.93 34.37 8.34
N GLU A 96 -20.86 33.56 8.86
CA GLU A 96 -20.91 33.23 10.30
C GLU A 96 -19.70 32.39 10.71
N ALA A 97 -19.30 31.40 9.90
CA ALA A 97 -18.13 30.57 10.16
C ALA A 97 -16.83 31.39 10.20
N ASP A 98 -16.70 32.42 9.36
CA ASP A 98 -15.51 33.28 9.29
C ASP A 98 -15.18 33.99 10.61
N LYS A 99 -16.20 34.27 11.45
CA LYS A 99 -16.01 34.80 12.81
C LYS A 99 -15.14 33.88 13.68
N TYR A 100 -15.18 32.58 13.40
CA TYR A 100 -14.42 31.55 14.11
C TYR A 100 -13.15 31.13 13.36
N VAL A 101 -13.21 31.03 12.03
CA VAL A 101 -12.08 30.59 11.19
C VAL A 101 -10.89 31.53 11.35
N VAL A 102 -11.10 32.85 11.33
CA VAL A 102 -10.02 33.85 11.43
C VAL A 102 -9.22 33.72 12.75
N PRO A 103 -9.84 33.75 13.95
CA PRO A 103 -9.10 33.59 15.20
C PRO A 103 -8.44 32.22 15.35
N ILE A 104 -9.10 31.12 14.96
CA ILE A 104 -8.51 29.77 15.00
C ILE A 104 -7.25 29.71 14.12
N ARG A 105 -7.33 30.22 12.88
CA ARG A 105 -6.15 30.30 11.98
C ARG A 105 -5.04 31.14 12.58
N LYS A 106 -5.36 32.25 13.24
CA LYS A 106 -4.37 33.12 13.88
C LYS A 106 -3.67 32.41 15.04
N ALA A 107 -4.41 31.69 15.88
CA ALA A 107 -3.86 30.87 16.96
C ALA A 107 -2.93 29.78 16.42
N ALA A 108 -3.39 29.01 15.43
CA ALA A 108 -2.59 27.98 14.77
C ALA A 108 -1.29 28.54 14.14
N LYS A 109 -1.37 29.68 13.43
CA LYS A 109 -0.18 30.33 12.85
C LYS A 109 0.80 30.86 13.91
N SER A 110 0.33 31.10 15.12
CA SER A 110 1.16 31.56 16.24
C SER A 110 1.74 30.40 17.06
N GLY A 111 1.58 29.15 16.61
CA GLY A 111 2.07 27.95 17.31
C GLY A 111 1.19 27.49 18.47
N LYS A 112 0.01 28.09 18.66
CA LYS A 112 -0.95 27.69 19.71
C LYS A 112 -1.89 26.62 19.17
N CYS A 113 -1.34 25.45 18.84
CA CYS A 113 -2.08 24.40 18.11
C CYS A 113 -3.22 23.82 18.95
N GLU A 114 -2.99 23.59 20.24
CA GLU A 114 -3.98 23.05 21.18
C GLU A 114 -5.14 24.02 21.40
N ASP A 115 -4.87 25.29 21.74
CA ASP A 115 -5.90 26.34 21.86
C ASP A 115 -6.75 26.45 20.57
N ALA A 116 -6.08 26.40 19.41
CA ALA A 116 -6.75 26.48 18.12
C ALA A 116 -7.65 25.26 17.85
N LEU A 117 -7.22 24.07 18.26
CA LEU A 117 -7.98 22.83 18.15
C LEU A 117 -9.17 22.79 19.11
N GLU A 118 -8.96 23.20 20.36
CA GLU A 118 -10.02 23.31 21.36
C GLU A 118 -11.12 24.24 20.86
N THR A 119 -10.75 25.45 20.46
CA THR A 119 -11.69 26.44 19.90
C THR A 119 -12.41 25.88 18.65
N ALA A 120 -11.70 25.18 17.77
CA ALA A 120 -12.32 24.58 16.58
C ALA A 120 -13.32 23.48 16.95
N GLY A 121 -12.97 22.62 17.91
CA GLY A 121 -13.82 21.54 18.40
C GLY A 121 -15.10 22.06 19.06
N GLU A 122 -14.97 23.04 19.95
CA GLU A 122 -16.11 23.70 20.62
C GLU A 122 -17.09 24.28 19.60
N VAL A 123 -16.60 25.04 18.63
CA VAL A 123 -17.47 25.64 17.60
C VAL A 123 -18.16 24.58 16.74
N ILE A 124 -17.46 23.49 16.41
CA ILE A 124 -18.03 22.38 15.61
C ILE A 124 -19.14 21.67 16.39
N ASP A 125 -18.93 21.40 17.67
CA ASP A 125 -19.90 20.72 18.53
C ASP A 125 -21.11 21.63 18.85
N GLU A 126 -20.90 22.94 19.04
CA GLU A 126 -21.98 23.90 19.34
C GLU A 126 -22.82 24.28 18.12
N LYS A 127 -22.21 24.53 16.97
CA LYS A 127 -22.91 25.11 15.80
C LYS A 127 -23.48 24.05 14.86
N GLY A 128 -22.86 22.87 14.78
CA GLY A 128 -23.27 21.77 13.90
C GLY A 128 -23.40 22.13 12.42
N GLY A 129 -23.91 21.17 11.62
CA GLY A 129 -24.36 21.40 10.25
C GLY A 129 -23.37 22.07 9.28
N ALA A 130 -23.83 23.10 8.57
CA ALA A 130 -23.07 23.80 7.54
C ALA A 130 -21.92 24.64 8.12
N ILE A 131 -22.15 25.33 9.25
CA ILE A 131 -21.13 26.16 9.90
C ILE A 131 -19.94 25.29 10.33
N ALA A 132 -20.18 24.15 10.97
CA ALA A 132 -19.12 23.21 11.33
C ALA A 132 -18.29 22.75 10.11
N THR A 133 -18.95 22.54 8.97
CA THR A 133 -18.29 22.17 7.70
C THR A 133 -17.39 23.29 7.18
N PHE A 134 -17.86 24.54 7.19
CA PHE A 134 -17.07 25.71 6.79
C PHE A 134 -15.91 25.97 7.75
N VAL A 135 -16.12 25.83 9.07
CA VAL A 135 -15.06 25.96 10.08
C VAL A 135 -13.98 24.91 9.82
N ARG A 136 -14.34 23.63 9.72
CA ARG A 136 -13.40 22.53 9.40
C ARG A 136 -12.62 22.83 8.12
N LYS A 137 -13.31 23.13 7.01
CA LYS A 137 -12.66 23.43 5.72
C LYS A 137 -11.74 24.66 5.81
N GLY A 138 -12.16 25.67 6.56
CA GLY A 138 -11.41 26.91 6.75
C GLY A 138 -10.15 26.70 7.59
N THR A 139 -10.21 25.94 8.68
CA THR A 139 -9.11 25.87 9.66
C THR A 139 -8.15 24.70 9.42
N SER A 140 -8.61 23.62 8.77
CA SER A 140 -7.91 22.34 8.68
C SER A 140 -6.45 22.46 8.22
N LYS A 141 -6.16 23.14 7.09
CA LYS A 141 -4.78 23.30 6.60
C LYS A 141 -3.87 24.08 7.55
N SER A 142 -4.41 25.04 8.30
CA SER A 142 -3.62 25.82 9.26
C SER A 142 -3.35 25.01 10.53
N LEU A 143 -4.34 24.22 10.98
CA LEU A 143 -4.19 23.29 12.09
C LEU A 143 -3.18 22.19 11.74
N LEU A 144 -3.34 21.53 10.59
CA LEU A 144 -2.40 20.53 10.08
C LEU A 144 -0.96 21.06 10.09
N LYS A 145 -0.71 22.24 9.51
CA LYS A 145 0.63 22.83 9.51
C LYS A 145 1.16 23.08 10.92
N CYS A 146 0.31 23.52 11.84
CA CYS A 146 0.68 23.73 13.24
C CYS A 146 1.10 22.41 13.88
N PHE A 147 0.30 21.36 13.73
CA PHE A 147 0.56 20.06 14.32
C PHE A 147 1.76 19.33 13.71
N LEU A 148 1.99 19.47 12.40
CA LEU A 148 3.21 18.96 11.78
C LEU A 148 4.46 19.65 12.35
N ALA A 149 4.40 20.96 12.63
CA ALA A 149 5.51 21.65 13.28
C ALA A 149 5.69 21.24 14.76
N GLN A 150 4.60 20.88 15.45
CA GLN A 150 4.66 20.36 16.83
C GLN A 150 5.20 18.93 16.88
N LEU A 151 4.91 18.11 15.86
CA LEU A 151 5.43 16.75 15.70
C LEU A 151 6.96 16.70 15.67
N ASP A 152 7.60 17.70 15.05
CA ASP A 152 9.06 17.84 15.01
C ASP A 152 9.68 18.18 16.37
N ILE A 153 8.87 18.64 17.33
CA ILE A 153 9.30 19.03 18.68
C ILE A 153 9.04 17.88 19.66
N ASP A 154 7.83 17.32 19.64
CA ASP A 154 7.40 16.27 20.57
C ASP A 154 6.46 15.26 19.88
N LEU A 155 7.03 14.11 19.56
CA LEU A 155 6.32 13.00 18.94
C LEU A 155 5.28 12.35 19.88
N SER A 156 5.45 12.44 21.19
CA SER A 156 4.50 11.86 22.15
C SER A 156 3.15 12.58 22.11
N ILE A 157 3.18 13.91 22.11
CA ILE A 157 2.00 14.76 21.90
C ILE A 157 1.40 14.48 20.53
N GLY A 158 2.27 14.32 19.51
CA GLY A 158 1.85 13.99 18.15
C GLY A 158 0.99 12.73 18.05
N ARG A 159 1.41 11.66 18.74
CA ARG A 159 0.70 10.37 18.82
C ARG A 159 -0.64 10.48 19.54
N GLU A 160 -0.66 11.11 20.72
CA GLU A 160 -1.89 11.31 21.48
C GLU A 160 -2.95 12.08 20.66
N LEU A 161 -2.52 13.14 19.99
CA LEU A 161 -3.40 13.93 19.13
C LEU A 161 -3.95 13.15 17.93
N ALA A 162 -3.15 12.27 17.32
CA ALA A 162 -3.54 11.48 16.14
C ALA A 162 -4.73 10.54 16.39
N GLU A 163 -4.91 10.14 17.65
CA GLU A 163 -6.00 9.29 18.14
C GLU A 163 -7.17 10.10 18.73
N SER A 164 -7.02 11.41 18.89
CA SER A 164 -8.04 12.24 19.51
C SER A 164 -9.26 12.45 18.60
N GLU A 165 -10.46 12.26 19.16
CA GLU A 165 -11.73 12.55 18.49
C GLU A 165 -11.83 14.03 18.08
N ARG A 166 -11.23 14.92 18.88
CA ARG A 166 -11.18 16.36 18.62
C ARG A 166 -10.46 16.67 17.32
N LEU A 167 -9.29 16.06 17.09
CA LEU A 167 -8.55 16.24 15.85
C LEU A 167 -9.32 15.70 14.65
N GLU A 168 -9.98 14.54 14.80
CA GLU A 168 -10.81 13.95 13.76
C GLU A 168 -12.00 14.84 13.37
N LYS A 169 -12.62 15.51 14.35
CA LYS A 169 -13.68 16.49 14.09
C LYS A 169 -13.16 17.78 13.45
N ALA A 170 -11.98 18.26 13.85
CA ALA A 170 -11.47 19.56 13.44
C ALA A 170 -10.77 19.56 12.07
N LEU A 171 -10.18 18.43 11.67
CA LEU A 171 -9.50 18.29 10.38
C LEU A 171 -10.43 17.75 9.28
N ALA A 172 -10.18 18.18 8.04
CA ALA A 172 -10.71 17.49 6.87
C ALA A 172 -10.09 16.09 6.77
N ARG A 173 -10.80 15.15 6.14
CA ARG A 173 -10.39 13.74 6.06
C ARG A 173 -8.97 13.57 5.49
N ASP A 174 -8.66 14.26 4.40
CA ASP A 174 -7.35 14.15 3.74
C ASP A 174 -6.23 14.73 4.62
N ASP A 175 -6.50 15.84 5.31
CA ASP A 175 -5.55 16.47 6.23
C ASP A 175 -5.31 15.62 7.47
N LEU A 176 -6.35 14.96 7.99
CA LEU A 176 -6.24 14.00 9.08
C LEU A 176 -5.42 12.77 8.66
N GLN A 177 -5.61 12.28 7.43
CA GLN A 177 -4.80 11.19 6.88
C GLN A 177 -3.34 11.59 6.71
N GLU A 178 -3.07 12.80 6.20
CA GLU A 178 -1.73 13.37 6.08
C GLU A 178 -1.04 13.47 7.45
N TYR A 179 -1.74 13.99 8.46
CA TYR A 179 -1.22 14.07 9.82
C TYR A 179 -0.92 12.69 10.41
N ARG A 180 -1.87 11.75 10.33
CA ARG A 180 -1.69 10.37 10.84
C ARG A 180 -0.53 9.67 10.13
N ALA A 181 -0.35 9.89 8.83
CA ALA A 181 0.80 9.37 8.09
C ALA A 181 2.11 9.98 8.60
N ALA A 182 2.17 11.30 8.79
CA ALA A 182 3.37 11.96 9.34
C ALA A 182 3.74 11.44 10.74
N VAL A 183 2.76 11.22 11.62
CA VAL A 183 2.96 10.63 12.95
C VAL A 183 3.51 9.21 12.85
N THR A 184 2.95 8.37 11.97
CA THR A 184 3.50 7.04 11.70
C THR A 184 4.93 7.11 11.17
N ASP A 185 5.22 8.03 10.23
CA ASP A 185 6.56 8.20 9.64
C ASP A 185 7.60 8.62 10.69
N ALA A 186 7.26 9.61 11.53
CA ALA A 186 8.11 10.06 12.63
C ALA A 186 8.32 8.96 13.69
N THR A 187 7.26 8.21 14.02
CA THR A 187 7.32 7.06 14.92
C THR A 187 8.23 5.96 14.39
N VAL A 188 8.10 5.62 13.11
CA VAL A 188 8.96 4.63 12.48
C VAL A 188 10.39 5.13 12.43
N ALA A 189 10.64 6.40 12.10
CA ALA A 189 11.99 6.97 12.08
C ALA A 189 12.66 6.91 13.47
N GLU A 190 11.94 7.26 14.53
CA GLU A 190 12.42 7.14 15.91
C GLU A 190 12.75 5.68 16.24
N LEU A 191 11.83 4.76 15.95
CA LEU A 191 11.97 3.36 16.34
C LEU A 191 13.02 2.62 15.51
N VAL A 192 13.20 2.96 14.23
CA VAL A 192 14.22 2.37 13.35
C VAL A 192 15.62 2.50 13.93
N THR A 193 15.92 3.57 14.69
CA THR A 193 17.20 3.69 15.40
C THR A 193 17.48 2.53 16.35
N ARG A 194 16.44 1.93 16.96
CA ARG A 194 16.55 0.74 17.82
C ARG A 194 16.87 -0.53 17.02
N PHE A 195 16.56 -0.55 15.73
CA PHE A 195 16.82 -1.67 14.83
C PHE A 195 18.13 -1.53 14.04
N GLU A 196 18.78 -0.37 14.05
CA GLU A 196 20.02 -0.13 13.29
C GLU A 196 21.10 -1.17 13.58
N ALA A 197 21.39 -1.44 14.85
CA ALA A 197 22.42 -2.41 15.22
C ALA A 197 22.04 -3.86 14.82
N PRO A 198 20.85 -4.39 15.19
CA PRO A 198 20.44 -5.72 14.73
C PRO A 198 20.43 -5.89 13.21
N ILE A 199 19.98 -4.87 12.47
CA ILE A 199 19.93 -4.91 11.00
C ILE A 199 21.35 -4.85 10.41
N ALA A 200 22.20 -3.93 10.86
CA ALA A 200 23.56 -3.78 10.36
C ALA A 200 24.42 -5.02 10.64
N GLU A 201 24.21 -5.67 11.79
CA GLU A 201 24.91 -6.88 12.20
C GLU A 201 24.24 -8.17 11.67
N ARG A 202 23.18 -8.06 10.85
CA ARG A 202 22.41 -9.19 10.29
C ARG A 202 21.84 -10.13 11.37
N ARG A 203 21.59 -9.60 12.57
CA ARG A 203 20.93 -10.32 13.68
C ARG A 203 19.41 -10.27 13.50
N TRP A 204 18.92 -10.92 12.45
CA TRP A 204 17.51 -10.87 12.05
C TRP A 204 16.55 -11.39 13.11
N VAL A 205 16.95 -12.41 13.89
CA VAL A 205 16.17 -12.93 15.02
C VAL A 205 15.96 -11.86 16.09
N ASP A 206 17.02 -11.12 16.43
CA ASP A 206 16.95 -10.06 17.43
C ASP A 206 16.08 -8.91 16.92
N ALA A 207 16.17 -8.58 15.63
CA ALA A 207 15.32 -7.58 15.00
C ALA A 207 13.83 -7.99 15.01
N THR A 208 13.49 -9.22 14.64
CA THR A 208 12.08 -9.67 14.64
C THR A 208 11.53 -9.80 16.07
N ASN A 209 12.32 -10.32 17.01
CA ASN A 209 11.90 -10.43 18.41
C ASN A 209 11.65 -9.04 19.02
N LEU A 210 12.55 -8.07 18.77
CA LEU A 210 12.35 -6.70 19.21
C LEU A 210 11.06 -6.10 18.64
N LEU A 211 10.77 -6.36 17.37
CA LEU A 211 9.56 -5.86 16.72
C LEU A 211 8.28 -6.45 17.36
N ASP A 212 8.28 -7.75 17.62
CA ASP A 212 7.15 -8.44 18.26
C ASP A 212 6.97 -7.98 19.72
N GLU A 213 8.05 -7.81 20.48
CA GLU A 213 8.01 -7.26 21.85
C GLU A 213 7.37 -5.86 21.89
N LEU A 214 7.73 -4.98 20.94
CA LEU A 214 7.16 -3.64 20.86
C LEU A 214 5.65 -3.66 20.50
N MET A 215 5.21 -4.61 19.67
CA MET A 215 3.80 -4.83 19.37
C MET A 215 3.04 -5.36 20.59
N GLU A 216 3.58 -6.33 21.31
CA GLU A 216 2.97 -6.90 22.52
C GLU A 216 2.81 -5.85 23.63
N ARG A 217 3.80 -4.95 23.78
CA ARG A 217 3.75 -3.81 24.70
C ARG A 217 2.84 -2.68 24.24
N LYS A 218 2.25 -2.78 23.04
CA LYS A 218 1.44 -1.73 22.41
C LYS A 218 2.21 -0.42 22.20
N GLU A 219 3.54 -0.50 22.08
CA GLU A 219 4.38 0.62 21.66
C GLU A 219 4.30 0.85 20.13
N LEU A 220 3.77 -0.14 19.39
CA LEU A 220 3.56 -0.11 17.95
C LEU A 220 2.10 -0.44 17.57
N GLY A 221 1.53 0.35 16.67
CA GLY A 221 0.33 -0.02 15.93
C GLY A 221 0.65 -0.95 14.75
N SER A 222 -0.40 -1.50 14.12
CA SER A 222 -0.22 -2.40 12.96
C SER A 222 0.46 -1.71 11.76
N ARG A 223 0.32 -0.38 11.61
CA ARG A 223 0.96 0.34 10.49
C ARG A 223 2.46 0.46 10.69
N GLU A 224 2.86 0.89 11.87
CA GLU A 224 4.26 1.05 12.27
C GLU A 224 4.98 -0.31 12.20
N TYR A 225 4.34 -1.36 12.73
CA TYR A 225 4.83 -2.74 12.62
C TYR A 225 5.10 -3.15 11.18
N ASN A 226 4.10 -2.99 10.30
CA ASN A 226 4.23 -3.40 8.90
C ASN A 226 5.32 -2.63 8.17
N ARG A 227 5.54 -1.36 8.52
CA ARG A 227 6.61 -0.54 7.93
C ARG A 227 7.99 -0.97 8.40
N ILE A 228 8.18 -1.22 9.70
CA ILE A 228 9.45 -1.73 10.24
C ILE A 228 9.73 -3.14 9.70
N MET A 229 8.73 -4.01 9.65
CA MET A 229 8.85 -5.34 9.05
C MET A 229 9.22 -5.26 7.57
N GLY A 230 8.74 -4.24 6.85
CA GLY A 230 9.16 -3.96 5.47
C GLY A 230 10.67 -3.70 5.35
N ILE A 231 11.25 -2.93 6.27
CA ILE A 231 12.70 -2.65 6.33
C ILE A 231 13.48 -3.93 6.64
N ILE A 232 13.03 -4.72 7.63
CA ILE A 232 13.62 -6.01 7.98
C ILE A 232 13.58 -6.96 6.78
N ARG A 233 12.44 -7.08 6.09
CA ARG A 233 12.27 -7.88 4.88
C ARG A 233 13.23 -7.45 3.76
N GLU A 234 13.46 -6.15 3.56
CA GLU A 234 14.42 -5.68 2.56
C GLU A 234 15.86 -6.14 2.90
N GLY A 235 16.25 -6.04 4.17
CA GLY A 235 17.54 -6.55 4.66
C GLY A 235 17.69 -8.05 4.46
N ILE A 236 16.71 -8.83 4.92
CA ILE A 236 16.68 -10.28 4.75
C ILE A 236 16.72 -10.68 3.27
N ALA A 237 16.01 -9.97 2.40
CA ALA A 237 16.02 -10.26 0.95
C ALA A 237 17.42 -10.12 0.35
N LYS A 238 18.19 -9.11 0.76
CA LYS A 238 19.59 -8.93 0.34
C LYS A 238 20.47 -10.10 0.83
N ASP A 239 20.33 -10.47 2.10
CA ASP A 239 21.06 -11.60 2.69
C ASP A 239 20.71 -12.95 2.04
N VAL A 240 19.44 -13.17 1.69
CA VAL A 240 19.03 -14.37 0.95
C VAL A 240 19.74 -14.42 -0.41
N LEU A 241 19.79 -13.32 -1.15
CA LEU A 241 20.46 -13.29 -2.46
C LEU A 241 21.97 -13.55 -2.33
N GLU A 242 22.62 -12.99 -1.31
CA GLU A 242 24.05 -13.22 -1.01
C GLU A 242 24.34 -14.67 -0.63
N LYS A 243 23.50 -15.27 0.23
CA LYS A 243 23.60 -16.68 0.62
C LYS A 243 23.34 -17.62 -0.55
N VAL A 244 22.39 -17.28 -1.43
CA VAL A 244 22.18 -18.04 -2.67
C VAL A 244 23.43 -18.00 -3.54
N ALA A 245 24.01 -16.82 -3.80
CA ALA A 245 25.23 -16.72 -4.59
C ALA A 245 26.37 -17.56 -3.99
N THR A 246 26.62 -17.42 -2.69
CA THR A 246 27.67 -18.18 -1.97
C THR A 246 27.40 -19.69 -2.00
N GLY A 247 26.14 -20.11 -1.86
CA GLY A 247 25.74 -21.51 -1.89
C GLY A 247 25.87 -22.13 -3.28
N LEU A 248 25.71 -21.34 -4.35
CA LEU A 248 25.89 -21.79 -5.73
C LEU A 248 27.38 -22.00 -6.05
N GLU A 249 28.27 -21.14 -5.56
CA GLU A 249 29.73 -21.30 -5.72
C GLU A 249 30.27 -22.59 -5.07
N LYS A 250 29.66 -23.02 -3.95
CA LYS A 250 30.11 -24.19 -3.19
C LYS A 250 29.22 -25.40 -3.49
N GLN A 251 29.65 -26.24 -4.44
CA GLN A 251 28.89 -27.42 -4.89
C GLN A 251 28.45 -28.37 -3.74
N LEU A 252 29.24 -28.49 -2.66
CA LEU A 252 28.89 -29.31 -1.49
C LEU A 252 28.16 -28.53 -0.37
N GLY A 253 28.06 -27.20 -0.46
CA GLY A 253 27.43 -26.34 0.55
C GLY A 253 26.01 -25.87 0.20
N ALA A 254 25.49 -26.24 -0.96
CA ALA A 254 24.20 -25.78 -1.46
C ALA A 254 23.01 -26.17 -0.57
N ALA A 255 23.04 -27.36 0.04
CA ALA A 255 21.99 -27.85 0.92
C ALA A 255 21.93 -27.07 2.24
N ASP A 256 23.09 -26.81 2.86
CA ASP A 256 23.18 -26.01 4.08
C ASP A 256 22.78 -24.56 3.82
N ALA A 257 23.26 -23.98 2.70
CA ALA A 257 22.86 -22.65 2.28
C ALA A 257 21.34 -22.55 2.02
N LEU A 258 20.72 -23.59 1.43
CA LEU A 258 19.27 -23.62 1.21
C LEU A 258 18.51 -23.61 2.53
N LYS A 259 18.97 -24.38 3.53
CA LYS A 259 18.36 -24.38 4.86
C LYS A 259 18.42 -23.00 5.50
N GLU A 260 19.57 -22.33 5.45
CA GLU A 260 19.72 -20.97 5.97
C GLU A 260 18.84 -19.95 5.23
N VAL A 261 18.73 -20.07 3.90
CA VAL A 261 17.83 -19.24 3.08
C VAL A 261 16.37 -19.47 3.47
N ASP A 262 15.96 -20.72 3.68
CA ASP A 262 14.59 -21.05 4.08
C ASP A 262 14.25 -20.51 5.47
N GLU A 263 15.20 -20.58 6.42
CA GLU A 263 15.03 -19.94 7.73
C GLU A 263 14.88 -18.42 7.64
N LEU A 264 15.67 -17.76 6.79
CA LEU A 264 15.54 -16.33 6.52
C LEU A 264 14.18 -15.98 5.90
N ILE A 265 13.71 -16.78 4.93
CA ILE A 265 12.40 -16.61 4.31
C ILE A 265 11.27 -16.75 5.35
N THR A 266 11.34 -17.75 6.22
CA THR A 266 10.38 -17.90 7.31
C THR A 266 10.40 -16.70 8.25
N ARG A 267 11.59 -16.19 8.65
CA ARG A 267 11.71 -15.01 9.51
C ARG A 267 11.14 -13.74 8.89
N GLY A 268 11.25 -13.59 7.58
CA GLY A 268 10.63 -12.46 6.88
C GLY A 268 9.10 -12.56 6.78
N ALA A 269 8.49 -13.68 7.21
CA ALA A 269 7.03 -13.88 7.22
C ALA A 269 6.36 -13.48 5.90
N TRP A 270 6.97 -13.83 4.76
CA TRP A 270 6.42 -13.54 3.44
C TRP A 270 5.25 -14.47 3.14
N GLY A 271 4.10 -13.91 2.77
CA GLY A 271 2.95 -14.71 2.30
C GLY A 271 2.19 -15.49 3.37
N GLU A 272 2.49 -15.31 4.67
CA GLU A 272 1.69 -15.90 5.76
C GLU A 272 0.34 -15.16 5.92
N VAL A 273 -0.66 -15.65 5.16
CA VAL A 273 -2.13 -15.62 5.35
C VAL A 273 -2.87 -14.26 5.40
N LYS A 274 -3.91 -14.14 4.54
CA LYS A 274 -4.97 -13.12 4.61
C LYS A 274 -5.69 -13.17 5.96
N GLY A 275 -5.65 -12.07 6.72
CA GLY A 275 -6.32 -11.93 8.01
C GLY A 275 -5.38 -11.91 9.22
N SER A 276 -4.07 -12.14 9.01
CA SER A 276 -3.04 -11.80 10.00
C SER A 276 -2.82 -10.29 10.01
N ALA A 277 -2.66 -9.68 11.20
CA ALA A 277 -2.23 -8.28 11.36
C ALA A 277 -0.76 -8.05 10.92
N VAL A 278 -0.04 -9.14 10.66
CA VAL A 278 1.43 -9.24 10.55
C VAL A 278 1.87 -9.71 9.14
N GLY A 279 0.93 -10.27 8.36
CA GLY A 279 1.17 -10.78 7.01
C GLY A 279 1.35 -9.64 5.99
N GLY A 280 2.47 -9.61 5.28
CA GLY A 280 2.76 -8.59 4.28
C GLY A 280 3.65 -9.09 3.15
N ALA A 281 3.35 -8.57 1.95
CA ALA A 281 4.00 -8.78 0.65
C ALA A 281 4.31 -10.23 0.23
N GLU A 282 3.99 -10.56 -1.02
CA GLU A 282 4.52 -11.79 -1.62
C GLU A 282 6.06 -11.75 -1.61
N LEU A 283 6.68 -12.93 -1.46
CA LEU A 283 8.13 -13.06 -1.56
C LEU A 283 8.60 -12.43 -2.89
N PRO A 284 9.55 -11.47 -2.89
CA PRO A 284 9.96 -10.80 -4.12
C PRO A 284 10.37 -11.82 -5.19
N ALA A 285 9.90 -11.64 -6.42
CA ALA A 285 10.06 -12.63 -7.49
C ALA A 285 11.54 -13.02 -7.74
N GLY A 286 12.47 -12.07 -7.55
CA GLY A 286 13.91 -12.31 -7.61
C GLY A 286 14.39 -13.28 -6.52
N VAL A 287 14.00 -13.05 -5.27
CA VAL A 287 14.31 -13.92 -4.11
C VAL A 287 13.70 -15.30 -4.31
N ALA A 288 12.42 -15.37 -4.71
CA ALA A 288 11.74 -16.64 -5.00
C ALA A 288 12.41 -17.43 -6.13
N ARG A 289 12.94 -16.75 -7.15
CA ARG A 289 13.70 -17.38 -8.24
C ARG A 289 15.07 -17.87 -7.77
N ALA A 290 15.79 -17.04 -7.01
CA ALA A 290 17.11 -17.36 -6.46
C ALA A 290 17.04 -18.59 -5.53
N ARG A 291 16.08 -18.61 -4.61
CA ARG A 291 15.80 -19.77 -3.74
C ARG A 291 15.54 -21.05 -4.54
N ARG A 292 14.67 -20.98 -5.56
CA ARG A 292 14.39 -22.14 -6.44
C ARG A 292 15.64 -22.64 -7.15
N HIS A 293 16.50 -21.72 -7.60
CA HIS A 293 17.75 -22.07 -8.25
C HIS A 293 18.69 -22.80 -7.28
N LEU A 294 18.87 -22.27 -6.06
CA LEU A 294 19.68 -22.92 -5.03
C LEU A 294 19.12 -24.30 -4.64
N ALA A 295 17.80 -24.44 -4.54
CA ALA A 295 17.15 -25.71 -4.26
C ALA A 295 17.42 -26.76 -5.35
N LEU A 296 17.43 -26.35 -6.62
CA LEU A 296 17.75 -27.24 -7.72
C LEU A 296 19.21 -27.72 -7.62
N TRP A 297 20.11 -26.80 -7.25
CA TRP A 297 21.52 -27.11 -7.07
C TRP A 297 21.76 -28.07 -5.90
N ALA A 298 21.10 -27.84 -4.76
CA ALA A 298 21.16 -28.73 -3.60
C ALA A 298 20.69 -30.15 -3.95
N GLU A 299 19.56 -30.28 -4.65
CA GLU A 299 19.04 -31.58 -5.07
C GLU A 299 19.97 -32.23 -6.10
N CYS A 300 20.53 -31.44 -7.02
CA CYS A 300 21.42 -31.97 -8.04
C CYS A 300 22.77 -32.43 -7.48
N ALA A 301 23.32 -31.71 -6.51
CA ALA A 301 24.50 -32.12 -5.76
C ALA A 301 24.23 -33.43 -4.98
N ARG A 302 23.08 -33.53 -4.31
CA ARG A 302 22.64 -34.75 -3.59
C ARG A 302 22.55 -35.96 -4.51
N LEU A 303 22.01 -35.77 -5.72
CA LEU A 303 21.83 -36.81 -6.73
C LEU A 303 23.06 -37.04 -7.60
N ARG A 304 24.11 -36.20 -7.46
CA ARG A 304 25.32 -36.20 -8.29
C ARG A 304 25.00 -36.10 -9.78
N CYS A 305 24.18 -35.11 -10.19
CA CYS A 305 23.84 -35.04 -11.62
C CYS A 305 25.05 -34.74 -12.49
N SER A 306 24.98 -35.23 -13.72
CA SER A 306 25.80 -34.84 -14.85
C SER A 306 25.04 -33.84 -15.72
N LEU A 307 25.62 -32.65 -15.93
CA LEU A 307 25.09 -31.60 -16.80
C LEU A 307 25.63 -31.78 -18.22
N SER A 308 24.98 -32.62 -19.01
CA SER A 308 25.31 -32.84 -20.42
C SER A 308 24.59 -31.85 -21.34
N LYS A 309 25.02 -31.77 -22.60
CA LYS A 309 24.26 -31.09 -23.66
C LYS A 309 22.80 -31.56 -23.63
N PRO A 310 21.83 -30.66 -23.84
CA PRO A 310 20.43 -31.05 -23.98
C PRO A 310 20.27 -32.14 -25.04
N GLU A 311 19.69 -33.28 -24.66
CA GLU A 311 19.43 -34.40 -25.58
C GLU A 311 17.92 -34.59 -25.74
N LYS A 312 17.43 -34.52 -26.99
CA LYS A 312 16.05 -34.86 -27.32
C LYS A 312 15.78 -36.34 -27.07
N GLY A 313 14.64 -36.62 -26.47
CA GLY A 313 14.12 -37.96 -26.24
C GLY A 313 12.60 -37.95 -26.16
N TRP A 314 12.04 -39.11 -25.86
CA TRP A 314 10.61 -39.33 -25.76
C TRP A 314 10.28 -40.08 -24.47
N ALA A 315 9.29 -39.60 -23.74
CA ALA A 315 8.73 -40.27 -22.57
C ALA A 315 7.65 -41.27 -23.02
N TYR A 316 7.88 -42.55 -22.77
CA TYR A 316 6.99 -43.65 -23.16
C TYR A 316 6.23 -44.24 -21.96
N GLY A 317 4.91 -44.36 -22.12
CA GLY A 317 4.00 -44.78 -21.06
C GLY A 317 3.57 -43.62 -20.17
N ASP A 318 2.86 -43.93 -19.09
CA ASP A 318 2.36 -42.94 -18.13
C ASP A 318 3.51 -42.48 -17.20
N ILE A 319 4.31 -41.53 -17.68
CA ILE A 319 5.49 -41.06 -16.95
C ILE A 319 5.10 -39.92 -16.02
N ALA A 320 5.26 -40.15 -14.73
CA ALA A 320 5.08 -39.13 -13.71
C ALA A 320 6.20 -38.08 -13.78
N LEU A 321 5.85 -36.84 -14.16
CA LEU A 321 6.71 -35.68 -14.02
C LEU A 321 6.68 -35.21 -12.57
N LYS A 322 7.80 -35.39 -11.86
CA LYS A 322 7.96 -34.92 -10.49
C LYS A 322 8.55 -33.50 -10.47
N PRO A 323 8.46 -32.77 -9.34
CA PRO A 323 9.04 -31.45 -9.23
C PRO A 323 10.54 -31.49 -9.49
N ALA A 324 11.05 -30.49 -10.23
CA ALA A 324 12.48 -30.36 -10.53
C ALA A 324 13.37 -30.39 -9.28
N LEU A 325 12.82 -29.97 -8.14
CA LEU A 325 13.52 -29.80 -6.86
C LEU A 325 13.40 -31.00 -5.92
N ASN A 326 12.61 -32.04 -6.27
CA ASN A 326 12.38 -33.18 -5.38
C ASN A 326 11.98 -34.42 -6.17
N GLN A 327 12.92 -35.38 -6.32
CA GLN A 327 12.65 -36.66 -6.98
C GLN A 327 11.52 -37.46 -6.33
N LYS A 328 11.34 -37.34 -5.01
CA LYS A 328 10.31 -38.05 -4.23
C LYS A 328 9.02 -37.23 -4.09
N GLY A 329 8.92 -36.09 -4.76
CA GLY A 329 7.74 -35.22 -4.70
C GLY A 329 6.49 -35.88 -5.29
N GLU A 330 5.34 -35.27 -5.02
CA GLU A 330 4.09 -35.63 -5.68
C GLU A 330 4.16 -35.35 -7.18
N THR A 331 3.42 -36.10 -7.98
CA THR A 331 3.43 -35.94 -9.43
C THR A 331 2.83 -34.58 -9.80
N VAL A 332 3.62 -33.71 -10.44
CA VAL A 332 3.17 -32.41 -10.93
C VAL A 332 2.23 -32.59 -12.12
N LYS A 333 2.60 -33.51 -13.01
CA LYS A 333 1.85 -33.84 -14.22
C LYS A 333 2.19 -35.26 -14.66
N THR A 334 1.25 -35.97 -15.26
CA THR A 334 1.56 -37.19 -16.01
C THR A 334 1.81 -36.81 -17.47
N LEU A 335 2.97 -37.19 -18.01
CA LEU A 335 3.26 -37.03 -19.43
C LEU A 335 2.55 -38.13 -20.21
N GLU A 336 1.92 -37.76 -21.32
CA GLU A 336 1.25 -38.70 -22.21
C GLU A 336 2.28 -39.60 -22.90
N HIS A 337 1.82 -40.75 -23.39
CA HIS A 337 2.66 -41.65 -24.15
C HIS A 337 3.31 -40.96 -25.36
N ALA A 338 4.59 -41.24 -25.60
CA ALA A 338 5.40 -40.66 -26.66
C ALA A 338 5.53 -39.12 -26.59
N THR A 339 5.45 -38.53 -25.39
CA THR A 339 5.69 -37.09 -25.23
C THR A 339 7.16 -36.74 -25.47
N GLU A 340 7.42 -35.79 -26.35
CA GLU A 340 8.76 -35.24 -26.59
C GLU A 340 9.28 -34.51 -25.35
N VAL A 341 10.52 -34.81 -24.96
CA VAL A 341 11.21 -34.18 -23.83
C VAL A 341 12.69 -33.97 -24.13
N TRP A 342 13.29 -32.99 -23.47
CA TRP A 342 14.71 -32.69 -23.57
C TRP A 342 15.40 -32.98 -22.24
N THR A 343 16.35 -33.90 -22.24
CA THR A 343 17.16 -34.23 -21.06
C THR A 343 18.17 -33.13 -20.82
N ILE A 344 18.04 -32.42 -19.70
CA ILE A 344 18.91 -31.30 -19.34
C ILE A 344 19.79 -31.60 -18.12
N ALA A 345 19.56 -32.69 -17.38
CA ALA A 345 20.54 -33.22 -16.45
C ALA A 345 20.22 -34.68 -16.20
N THR A 346 21.22 -35.49 -15.86
CA THR A 346 21.02 -36.91 -15.53
C THR A 346 21.63 -37.24 -14.19
N ALA A 347 20.93 -38.00 -13.37
CA ALA A 347 21.43 -38.64 -12.16
C ALA A 347 20.98 -40.11 -12.16
N PHE A 348 21.55 -40.98 -11.34
CA PHE A 348 21.28 -42.42 -11.37
C PHE A 348 19.77 -42.77 -11.41
N GLY A 349 19.27 -43.17 -12.59
CA GLY A 349 17.86 -43.51 -12.80
C GLY A 349 16.91 -42.33 -12.97
N TRP A 350 17.41 -41.09 -13.03
CA TRP A 350 16.65 -39.85 -13.01
C TRP A 350 17.14 -38.85 -14.07
N ALA A 351 16.22 -38.19 -14.74
CA ALA A 351 16.53 -37.11 -15.65
C ALA A 351 15.75 -35.85 -15.27
N LEU A 352 16.44 -34.71 -15.19
CA LEU A 352 15.79 -33.41 -15.24
C LEU A 352 15.46 -33.12 -16.70
N VAL A 353 14.22 -32.73 -16.98
CA VAL A 353 13.73 -32.56 -18.35
C VAL A 353 13.07 -31.21 -18.59
N ALA A 354 13.14 -30.74 -19.83
CA ALA A 354 12.31 -29.67 -20.37
C ALA A 354 11.29 -30.26 -21.35
N THR A 355 10.06 -29.72 -21.36
CA THR A 355 8.98 -30.14 -22.28
C THR A 355 8.94 -29.31 -23.57
N LYS A 356 9.86 -28.37 -23.71
CA LYS A 356 10.11 -27.58 -24.92
C LYS A 356 11.61 -27.60 -25.19
N ASP A 357 12.00 -27.42 -26.45
CA ASP A 357 13.40 -27.29 -26.83
C ASP A 357 14.05 -26.13 -26.03
N PRO A 358 15.05 -26.42 -25.17
CA PRO A 358 15.70 -25.41 -24.36
C PRO A 358 16.77 -24.63 -25.14
N GLY A 359 17.08 -25.01 -26.38
CA GLY A 359 18.20 -24.50 -27.16
C GLY A 359 19.56 -24.95 -26.60
N ALA A 360 20.62 -24.24 -26.99
CA ALA A 360 21.95 -24.47 -26.45
C ALA A 360 22.00 -24.00 -24.99
N LEU A 361 22.27 -24.92 -24.07
CA LEU A 361 22.54 -24.62 -22.67
C LEU A 361 24.03 -24.75 -22.39
N PRO A 362 24.61 -23.93 -21.50
CA PRO A 362 26.02 -24.07 -21.13
C PRO A 362 26.30 -25.47 -20.57
N GLU A 363 27.48 -25.98 -20.90
CA GLU A 363 27.99 -27.26 -20.42
C GLU A 363 28.88 -27.05 -19.19
N GLY A 364 29.07 -28.12 -18.42
CA GLY A 364 29.86 -28.09 -17.19
C GLY A 364 29.02 -27.84 -15.95
N ASN A 365 29.68 -27.90 -14.80
CA ASN A 365 29.07 -27.80 -13.48
C ASN A 365 29.23 -26.38 -12.88
N ASP A 366 29.20 -25.35 -13.72
CA ASP A 366 29.24 -23.96 -13.25
C ASP A 366 27.83 -23.41 -13.00
N GLU A 367 27.78 -22.28 -12.28
CA GLU A 367 26.55 -21.60 -11.91
C GLU A 367 25.70 -21.20 -13.13
N GLY A 368 26.35 -20.77 -14.22
CA GLY A 368 25.67 -20.31 -15.43
C GLY A 368 24.92 -21.44 -16.14
N ALA A 369 25.53 -22.63 -16.20
CA ALA A 369 24.95 -23.83 -16.78
C ALA A 369 23.68 -24.28 -16.05
N LEU A 370 23.71 -24.32 -14.72
CA LEU A 370 22.55 -24.73 -13.95
C LEU A 370 21.46 -23.64 -13.90
N ALA A 371 21.84 -22.36 -13.86
CA ALA A 371 20.89 -21.25 -13.90
C ALA A 371 20.05 -21.30 -15.18
N ALA A 372 20.70 -21.55 -16.31
CA ALA A 372 20.02 -21.72 -17.60
C ALA A 372 19.06 -22.93 -17.57
N ARG A 373 19.50 -24.07 -17.01
CA ARG A 373 18.69 -25.29 -16.87
C ARG A 373 17.48 -25.11 -15.95
N SER A 374 17.63 -24.40 -14.83
CA SER A 374 16.54 -24.14 -13.89
C SER A 374 15.38 -23.36 -14.51
N LYS A 375 15.66 -22.49 -15.49
CA LYS A 375 14.65 -21.68 -16.18
C LYS A 375 13.80 -22.50 -17.16
N VAL A 376 14.34 -23.58 -17.70
CA VAL A 376 13.70 -24.42 -18.72
C VAL A 376 13.22 -25.76 -18.18
N ALA A 377 13.64 -26.14 -16.97
CA ALA A 377 13.24 -27.38 -16.32
C ALA A 377 11.72 -27.43 -16.08
N ALA A 378 11.07 -28.42 -16.68
CA ALA A 378 9.66 -28.72 -16.45
C ALA A 378 9.47 -29.62 -15.21
N GLY A 379 10.46 -30.44 -14.90
CA GLY A 379 10.42 -31.39 -13.79
C GLY A 379 11.48 -32.48 -13.97
N GLY A 380 11.41 -33.53 -13.16
CA GLY A 380 12.23 -34.72 -13.36
C GLY A 380 11.41 -35.98 -13.59
N ILE A 381 12.01 -36.96 -14.28
CA ILE A 381 11.39 -38.23 -14.66
C ILE A 381 12.36 -39.40 -14.46
N ASP A 382 11.81 -40.62 -14.34
CA ASP A 382 12.60 -41.86 -14.33
C ASP A 382 13.12 -42.16 -15.75
N THR A 383 14.44 -42.34 -15.87
CA THR A 383 15.10 -42.61 -17.16
C THR A 383 14.65 -43.92 -17.83
N ARG A 384 14.09 -44.88 -17.07
CA ARG A 384 13.59 -46.16 -17.62
C ARG A 384 12.43 -45.95 -18.60
N GLY A 385 11.66 -44.87 -18.41
CA GLY A 385 10.58 -44.46 -19.28
C GLY A 385 11.02 -43.71 -20.54
N MET A 386 12.31 -43.40 -20.69
CA MET A 386 12.80 -42.57 -21.79
C MET A 386 13.34 -43.42 -22.95
N LYS A 387 13.06 -42.99 -24.18
CA LYS A 387 13.64 -43.55 -25.41
C LYS A 387 14.28 -42.44 -26.25
N ARG A 388 15.30 -42.83 -27.03
CA ARG A 388 16.06 -41.94 -27.94
C ARG A 388 15.46 -41.83 -29.34
N LYS A 389 14.39 -42.55 -29.64
CA LYS A 389 13.70 -42.53 -30.93
C LYS A 389 12.21 -42.56 -30.67
N ASP A 390 11.45 -41.95 -31.57
CA ASP A 390 10.02 -42.16 -31.61
C ASP A 390 9.73 -43.59 -32.09
N THR A 391 9.23 -44.43 -31.20
CA THR A 391 8.72 -45.77 -31.52
C THR A 391 7.20 -45.81 -31.58
N ALA A 392 6.49 -44.67 -31.58
CA ALA A 392 5.05 -44.62 -31.82
C ALA A 392 4.69 -44.72 -33.32
N GLU A 393 5.67 -44.48 -34.20
CA GLU A 393 5.55 -44.62 -35.66
C GLU A 393 6.02 -45.99 -36.19
N MET A 394 6.39 -46.93 -35.30
CA MET A 394 6.70 -48.34 -35.64
C MET A 394 5.58 -49.25 -35.17
#